data_AF-F5S5M5-F1
#
_entry.id   AF-F5S5M5-F1
#
_cell.length_a   1.000
_cell.length_b   1.000
_cell.length_c   1.000
_cell.angle_alpha   90.00
_cell.angle_beta   90.00
_cell.angle_gamma   90.00
#
_symmetry.space_group_name_H-M   'P 1'
#
loop_
_entity.id
_entity.type
_entity.pdbx_description
1 polymer ?
#
loop_
_entity_poly.entity_id
_entity_poly.type
_entity_poly.pdbx_seq_one_letter_code
_entity_poly.pdbx_strand_id
1 'polypeptide(L)'
;MSNLDYAALFLLSGIALISFTVLWQMYVVLSEIYTLDRYKDSPKLGWIAAAIFFSFSLAIYYFCPNSRKKGLVFLLSGALGVLCYGLGMWFKNQA
;
A
#
# COMPACT_ATOMS: atom_id res chain seq x y z
N MET A 1 27.88 -13.69 8.65
CA MET A 1 26.80 -13.77 7.65
C MET A 1 27.37 -13.30 6.33
N SER A 2 27.21 -14.11 5.29
CA SER A 2 27.56 -13.77 3.91
C SER A 2 26.58 -12.72 3.36
N ASN A 3 26.98 -11.99 2.31
CA ASN A 3 26.08 -11.10 1.57
C ASN A 3 24.81 -11.83 1.09
N LEU A 4 24.90 -13.12 0.79
CA LEU A 4 23.74 -13.96 0.44
C LEU A 4 22.76 -14.18 1.61
N ASP A 5 23.26 -14.30 2.85
CA ASP A 5 22.41 -14.48 4.03
C ASP A 5 21.59 -13.21 4.30
N TYR A 6 22.23 -12.03 4.17
CA TYR A 6 21.56 -10.75 4.27
C TYR A 6 20.54 -10.56 3.14
N ALA A 7 20.91 -10.89 1.90
CA ALA A 7 20.00 -10.82 0.76
C ALA A 7 18.73 -11.67 0.98
N ALA A 8 18.89 -12.90 1.47
CA ALA A 8 17.76 -13.78 1.77
C ALA A 8 16.85 -13.19 2.85
N LEU A 9 17.39 -12.68 3.95
CA LEU A 9 16.61 -12.07 5.04
C LEU A 9 15.84 -10.82 4.58
N PHE A 10 16.49 -9.94 3.82
CA PHE A 10 15.87 -8.71 3.31
C PHE A 10 14.79 -8.98 2.26
N LEU A 11 15.00 -9.97 1.38
CA LEU A 11 13.99 -10.37 0.41
C LEU A 11 12.77 -11.02 1.08
N LEU A 12 12.99 -11.92 2.04
CA LEU A 12 11.89 -12.61 2.74
C LEU A 12 11.04 -11.63 3.56
N SER A 13 11.71 -10.74 4.31
CA SER A 13 11.04 -9.69 5.09
C SER A 13 10.34 -8.67 4.20
N GLY A 14 10.97 -8.26 3.08
CA GLY A 14 10.38 -7.36 2.10
C GLY A 14 9.11 -7.92 1.47
N ILE A 15 9.13 -9.17 1.02
CA ILE A 15 7.95 -9.82 0.42
C ILE A 15 6.81 -9.94 1.44
N ALA A 16 7.11 -10.32 2.69
CA ALA A 16 6.12 -10.41 3.75
C ALA A 16 5.46 -9.05 4.05
N LEU A 17 6.27 -7.99 4.15
CA LEU A 17 5.78 -6.62 4.39
C LEU A 17 4.94 -6.08 3.23
N ILE A 18 5.38 -6.31 1.98
CA ILE A 18 4.61 -5.90 0.79
C ILE A 18 3.26 -6.65 0.76
N SER A 19 3.27 -7.96 1.04
CA SER A 19 2.05 -8.77 1.10
C SER A 19 1.09 -8.24 2.17
N PHE A 20 1.59 -7.92 3.37
CA PHE A 20 0.80 -7.30 4.43
C PHE A 20 0.23 -5.93 4.00
N THR A 21 1.03 -5.12 3.29
CA THR A 21 0.61 -3.82 2.77
C THR A 21 -0.57 -3.94 1.82
N VAL A 22 -0.57 -4.96 0.94
CA VAL A 22 -1.68 -5.25 0.02
C VAL A 22 -2.94 -5.64 0.78
N LEU A 23 -2.83 -6.53 1.77
CA LEU A 23 -3.96 -6.92 2.62
C LEU A 23 -4.54 -5.72 3.38
N TRP A 24 -3.66 -4.85 3.91
CA TRP A 24 -4.07 -3.62 4.57
C TRP A 24 -4.81 -2.68 3.61
N GLN A 25 -4.33 -2.53 2.37
CA GLN A 25 -5.00 -1.73 1.36
C GLN A 25 -6.40 -2.25 1.03
N MET A 26 -6.58 -3.58 0.93
CA MET A 26 -7.91 -4.18 0.76
C MET A 26 -8.84 -3.86 1.96
N TYR A 27 -8.33 -3.96 3.20
CA TYR A 27 -9.09 -3.60 4.39
C TYR A 27 -9.51 -2.12 4.41
N VAL A 28 -8.61 -1.21 4.01
CA VAL A 28 -8.93 0.22 3.91
C VAL A 28 -10.05 0.46 2.90
N VAL A 29 -9.95 -0.15 1.72
CA VAL A 29 -10.98 -0.04 0.68
C VAL A 29 -12.32 -0.55 1.21
N LEU A 30 -12.37 -1.78 1.74
CA LEU A 30 -13.61 -2.39 2.24
C LEU A 30 -14.26 -1.58 3.37
N SER A 31 -13.47 -0.99 4.26
CA SER A 31 -13.99 -0.18 5.36
C SER A 31 -14.43 1.23 4.95
N GLU A 32 -13.92 1.76 3.85
CA GLU A 32 -14.16 3.14 3.40
C GLU A 32 -15.04 3.25 2.15
N ILE A 33 -15.50 2.12 1.59
CA ILE A 33 -16.50 2.13 0.51
C ILE A 33 -17.80 2.78 0.99
N TYR A 34 -18.23 2.53 2.22
CA TYR A 34 -19.47 3.11 2.76
C TYR A 34 -19.38 4.64 2.92
N THR A 35 -18.20 5.18 3.16
CA THR A 35 -17.98 6.64 3.24
C THR A 35 -18.14 7.33 1.87
N LEU A 36 -18.09 6.59 0.76
CA LEU A 36 -18.39 7.11 -0.58
C LEU A 36 -19.89 7.31 -0.83
N ASP A 37 -20.76 6.70 -0.04
CA ASP A 37 -22.23 6.86 -0.17
C ASP A 37 -22.68 8.31 0.04
N ARG A 38 -21.87 9.12 0.74
CA ARG A 38 -22.08 10.58 0.87
C ARG A 38 -22.10 11.32 -0.47
N TYR A 39 -21.55 10.74 -1.52
CA TYR A 39 -21.47 11.32 -2.86
C TYR A 39 -22.50 10.74 -3.82
N LYS A 40 -23.38 9.84 -3.38
CA LYS A 40 -24.33 9.10 -4.21
C LYS A 40 -25.24 9.99 -5.07
N ASP A 41 -25.69 11.11 -4.53
CA ASP A 41 -26.57 12.06 -5.25
C ASP A 41 -25.79 13.12 -6.04
N SER A 42 -24.47 13.00 -6.12
CA SER A 42 -23.61 13.96 -6.81
C SER A 42 -22.99 13.33 -8.06
N PRO A 43 -23.00 14.02 -9.23
CA PRO A 43 -22.33 13.53 -10.45
C PRO A 43 -20.82 13.33 -10.27
N LYS A 44 -20.26 13.85 -9.18
CA LYS A 44 -18.86 13.67 -8.78
C LYS A 44 -18.51 12.22 -8.40
N LEU A 45 -19.48 11.37 -8.06
CA LEU A 45 -19.25 9.98 -7.68
C LEU A 45 -18.51 9.19 -8.77
N GLY A 46 -18.92 9.33 -10.03
CA GLY A 46 -18.30 8.61 -11.15
C GLY A 46 -16.82 8.97 -11.33
N TRP A 47 -16.50 10.25 -11.21
CA TRP A 47 -15.11 10.74 -11.29
C TRP A 47 -14.27 10.28 -10.09
N ILE A 48 -14.84 10.26 -8.88
CA ILE A 48 -14.17 9.77 -7.68
C ILE A 48 -13.90 8.26 -7.81
N ALA A 49 -14.87 7.47 -8.27
CA ALA A 49 -14.71 6.04 -8.50
C ALA A 49 -13.63 5.75 -9.56
N ALA A 50 -13.64 6.50 -10.68
CA ALA A 50 -12.59 6.40 -11.70
C ALA A 50 -11.21 6.75 -11.14
N ALA A 51 -11.10 7.83 -10.37
CA ALA A 51 -9.84 8.21 -9.72
C ALA A 51 -9.36 7.13 -8.74
N ILE A 52 -10.25 6.51 -7.96
CA ILE A 52 -9.92 5.41 -7.05
C ILE A 52 -9.44 4.18 -7.82
N PHE A 53 -10.07 3.84 -8.93
CA PHE A 53 -9.67 2.70 -9.76
C PHE A 53 -8.28 2.90 -10.39
N PHE A 54 -8.05 4.05 -11.05
CA PHE A 54 -6.78 4.33 -11.73
C PHE A 54 -5.61 4.61 -10.79
N SER A 55 -5.87 5.02 -9.55
CA SER A 55 -4.83 5.29 -8.55
C SER A 55 -4.50 4.09 -7.65
N PHE A 56 -4.92 2.86 -8.00
CA PHE A 56 -4.77 1.69 -7.12
C PHE A 56 -5.33 1.96 -5.70
N SER A 57 -6.47 2.64 -5.65
CA SER A 57 -7.16 3.05 -4.44
C SER A 57 -6.41 4.07 -3.55
N LEU A 58 -5.33 4.70 -4.01
CA LEU A 58 -4.69 5.81 -3.26
C LEU A 58 -5.62 7.02 -3.11
N ALA A 59 -6.48 7.29 -4.11
CA ALA A 59 -7.38 8.43 -4.06
C ALA A 59 -8.36 8.38 -2.88
N ILE A 60 -8.60 7.19 -2.28
CA ILE A 60 -9.42 7.03 -1.07
C ILE A 60 -8.84 7.84 0.10
N TYR A 61 -7.51 8.00 0.18
CA TYR A 61 -6.86 8.80 1.22
C TYR A 61 -7.11 10.31 1.10
N TYR A 62 -7.40 10.78 -0.12
CA TYR A 62 -7.74 12.18 -0.37
C TYR A 62 -9.22 12.45 -0.08
N PHE A 63 -10.10 11.60 -0.61
CA PHE A 63 -11.55 11.80 -0.54
C PHE A 63 -12.16 11.43 0.82
N CYS A 64 -11.65 10.40 1.50
CA CYS A 64 -12.16 9.98 2.81
C CYS A 64 -11.27 10.53 3.94
N PRO A 65 -11.77 11.37 4.87
CA PRO A 65 -10.94 11.92 5.94
C PRO A 65 -10.52 10.86 6.98
N ASN A 66 -11.35 9.82 7.17
CA ASN A 66 -11.11 8.74 8.12
C ASN A 66 -10.01 7.76 7.65
N SER A 67 -9.83 7.62 6.34
CA SER A 67 -8.83 6.73 5.74
C SER A 67 -7.40 7.26 5.90
N ARG A 68 -7.19 8.57 6.10
CA ARG A 68 -5.86 9.20 6.20
C ARG A 68 -4.96 8.59 7.27
N LYS A 69 -5.52 8.29 8.44
CA LYS A 69 -4.77 7.63 9.53
C LYS A 69 -4.37 6.20 9.16
N LYS A 70 -5.25 5.48 8.44
CA LYS A 70 -4.97 4.14 7.93
C LYS A 70 -3.95 4.17 6.79
N GLY A 71 -3.90 5.26 6.03
CA GLY A 71 -2.92 5.48 4.96
C GLY A 71 -1.50 5.66 5.45
N LEU A 72 -1.30 6.14 6.69
CA LEU A 72 0.03 6.19 7.30
C LEU A 72 0.61 4.79 7.50
N VAL A 73 -0.22 3.83 7.96
CA VAL A 73 0.19 2.43 8.12
C VAL A 73 0.53 1.80 6.77
N PHE A 74 -0.27 2.07 5.74
CA PHE A 74 0.01 1.65 4.36
C PHE A 74 1.34 2.22 3.85
N LEU A 75 1.58 3.51 4.04
CA LEU A 75 2.80 4.18 3.56
C LEU A 75 4.03 3.65 4.27
N LEU A 76 3.99 3.48 5.60
CA LEU A 76 5.11 2.95 6.37
C LEU A 76 5.41 1.49 6.00
N SER A 77 4.39 0.62 5.99
CA SER A 77 4.58 -0.80 5.67
C SER A 77 5.03 -1.02 4.22
N GLY A 78 4.43 -0.28 3.27
CA GLY A 78 4.79 -0.33 1.86
C GLY A 78 6.19 0.21 1.59
N ALA A 79 6.53 1.38 2.13
CA ALA A 79 7.85 1.97 1.96
C ALA A 79 8.93 1.07 2.58
N LEU A 80 8.70 0.55 3.79
CA LEU A 80 9.65 -0.34 4.46
C LEU A 80 9.80 -1.66 3.70
N GLY A 81 8.71 -2.23 3.20
CA GLY A 81 8.74 -3.42 2.35
C GLY A 81 9.52 -3.24 1.05
N VAL A 82 9.32 -2.13 0.34
CA VAL A 82 10.07 -1.78 -0.89
C VAL A 82 11.54 -1.54 -0.58
N LEU A 83 11.86 -0.84 0.51
CA LEU A 83 13.25 -0.63 0.94
C LEU A 83 13.95 -1.95 1.26
N CYS A 84 13.31 -2.83 2.03
CA CYS A 84 13.85 -4.17 2.34
C CYS A 84 14.06 -4.99 1.06
N TYR A 85 13.08 -5.00 0.14
CA TYR A 85 13.22 -5.73 -1.11
C TYR A 85 14.36 -5.19 -1.98
N GLY A 86 14.47 -3.85 -2.09
CA GLY A 86 15.54 -3.18 -2.82
C GLY A 86 16.92 -3.45 -2.24
N LEU A 87 17.06 -3.39 -0.90
CA LEU A 87 18.30 -3.74 -0.20
C LEU A 87 18.66 -5.21 -0.41
N GLY A 88 17.68 -6.12 -0.35
CA GLY A 88 17.89 -7.54 -0.62
C GLY A 88 18.43 -7.79 -2.03
N MET A 89 17.89 -7.10 -3.04
CA MET A 89 18.38 -7.16 -4.42
C MET A 89 19.79 -6.56 -4.56
N TRP A 90 20.09 -5.49 -3.84
CA TRP A 90 21.42 -4.87 -3.85
C TRP A 90 22.49 -5.79 -3.24
N PHE A 91 22.21 -6.41 -2.09
CA PHE A 91 23.09 -7.40 -1.48
C PHE A 91 23.27 -8.64 -2.35
N LYS A 92 22.21 -9.09 -3.04
CA LYS A 92 22.29 -10.19 -4.00
C LYS A 92 23.23 -9.88 -5.16
N ASN A 93 23.23 -8.65 -5.67
CA ASN A 93 24.09 -8.24 -6.78
C ASN A 93 25.57 -8.05 -6.38
N GLN A 94 25.88 -8.04 -5.07
CA GLN A 94 27.24 -7.90 -4.54
C GLN A 94 27.85 -9.21 -4.02
N ALA A 95 27.07 -10.28 -4.03
CA ALA A 95 27.52 -11.63 -3.72
C ALA A 95 28.05 -12.32 -4.98
#